data_AF-A0A1G9R418-F1
#
_entry.id   AF-A0A1G9R418-F1
#
_cell.length_a   1.000
_cell.length_b   1.000
_cell.length_c   1.000
_cell.angle_alpha   90.00
_cell.angle_beta   90.00
_cell.angle_gamma   90.00
#
_symmetry.space_group_name_H-M   'P 1'
#
loop_
_entity.id
_entity.type
_entity.pdbx_description
1 polymer ?
#
loop_
_entity_poly.entity_id
_entity_poly.type
_entity_poly.pdbx_seq_one_letter_code
_entity_poly.pdbx_strand_id
1 'polypeptide(L)'
;MGIYAADPTLWSETAHVRKLLCELGISVSPREAPFESWGRLPDKALMAIKWRLKQGKPFWHWVVFVREGSEAVVLDSKKALKTNARRDFGRIKPKWYIEVTN
;
A
#
# COMPACT_ATOMS: atom_id res chain seq x y z
N MET A 1 14.06 12.50 -9.88
CA MET A 1 12.97 12.25 -8.90
C MET A 1 13.38 12.44 -7.42
N GLY A 2 14.63 12.19 -7.03
CA GLY A 2 15.07 12.36 -5.63
C GLY A 2 14.59 11.25 -4.68
N ILE A 3 14.18 10.11 -5.24
CA ILE A 3 13.70 8.94 -4.49
C ILE A 3 14.81 7.89 -4.56
N TYR A 4 15.33 7.50 -3.41
CA TYR A 4 16.37 6.47 -3.31
C TYR A 4 15.78 5.23 -2.63
N ALA A 5 15.93 4.05 -3.23
CA ALA A 5 15.40 2.81 -2.65
C ALA A 5 16.00 2.49 -1.26
N ALA A 6 17.20 3.00 -0.99
CA ALA A 6 17.86 2.88 0.31
C ALA A 6 17.34 3.89 1.35
N ASP A 7 16.55 4.89 0.95
CA ASP A 7 16.00 5.88 1.87
C ASP A 7 14.92 5.21 2.74
N PRO A 8 15.12 5.11 4.07
CA PRO A 8 14.13 4.53 4.96
C PRO A 8 12.82 5.32 4.99
N THR A 9 12.81 6.59 4.57
CA THR A 9 11.60 7.43 4.55
C THR A 9 10.51 6.86 3.65
N LEU A 10 10.88 6.11 2.61
CA LEU A 10 9.96 5.44 1.68
C LEU A 10 8.94 4.53 2.39
N TRP A 11 9.31 4.00 3.55
CA TRP A 11 8.49 3.09 4.35
C TRP A 11 7.66 3.79 5.42
N SER A 12 7.72 5.13 5.47
CA SER A 12 7.23 5.94 6.58
C SER A 12 6.59 7.26 6.18
N GLU A 13 6.69 7.61 4.90
CA GLU A 13 6.16 8.85 4.33
C GLU A 13 5.43 8.52 3.03
N THR A 14 4.33 9.22 2.77
CA THR A 14 3.49 8.97 1.59
C THR A 14 3.86 9.88 0.41
N ALA A 15 4.52 11.01 0.64
CA ALA A 15 4.88 11.97 -0.40
C ALA A 15 5.75 11.36 -1.51
N HIS A 16 6.77 10.57 -1.13
CA HIS A 16 7.67 9.94 -2.08
C HIS A 16 6.94 8.95 -3.00
N VAL A 17 6.08 8.09 -2.44
CA VAL A 17 5.35 7.11 -3.26
C VAL A 17 4.29 7.76 -4.14
N ARG A 18 3.61 8.81 -3.65
CA ARG A 18 2.68 9.61 -4.45
C ARG A 18 3.37 10.25 -5.64
N LYS A 19 4.52 10.89 -5.40
CA LYS A 19 5.33 11.50 -6.46
C LYS A 19 5.73 10.46 -7.51
N LEU A 20 6.22 9.30 -7.08
CA LEU A 20 6.59 8.22 -8.01
C LEU A 20 5.41 7.77 -8.88
N LEU A 21 4.24 7.56 -8.27
CA LEU A 21 3.04 7.12 -9.00
C LEU A 21 2.58 8.19 -10.00
N CYS A 22 2.54 9.46 -9.61
CA CYS A 22 2.18 10.56 -10.51
C CYS A 22 3.15 10.68 -11.70
N GLU A 23 4.45 10.50 -11.49
CA GLU A 23 5.46 10.51 -12.57
C GLU A 23 5.29 9.34 -13.55
N LEU A 24 4.68 8.25 -13.11
CA LEU A 24 4.30 7.11 -13.95
C LEU A 24 2.90 7.26 -14.58
N GLY A 25 2.27 8.44 -14.43
CA GLY A 25 0.93 8.72 -14.96
C GLY A 25 -0.21 8.09 -14.15
N ILE A 26 0.06 7.60 -12.94
CA ILE A 26 -0.95 6.96 -12.08
C ILE A 26 -1.49 7.99 -11.09
N SER A 27 -2.81 8.20 -11.09
CA SER A 27 -3.46 9.11 -10.16
C SER A 27 -3.75 8.44 -8.81
N VAL A 28 -3.60 9.20 -7.73
CA VAL A 28 -3.86 8.72 -6.37
C VAL A 28 -4.57 9.77 -5.54
N SER A 29 -5.49 9.36 -4.67
CA SER A 29 -6.20 10.26 -3.75
C SER A 29 -5.20 11.01 -2.87
N PRO A 30 -5.28 12.32 -2.64
CA PRO A 30 -4.26 13.10 -1.90
C PRO A 30 -4.23 12.83 -0.38
N ARG A 31 -5.12 11.98 0.14
CA ARG A 31 -5.25 11.66 1.57
C ARG A 31 -5.13 10.16 1.82
N GLU A 32 -4.75 9.79 3.03
CA GLU A 32 -4.88 8.42 3.53
C GLU A 32 -6.29 8.22 4.12
N ALA A 33 -6.96 7.14 3.74
CA ALA A 33 -8.25 6.74 4.27
C ALA A 33 -8.09 5.58 5.26
N PRO A 34 -8.76 5.58 6.43
CA PRO A 34 -8.67 4.48 7.38
C PRO A 34 -9.19 3.17 6.77
N PHE A 35 -8.55 2.05 7.12
CA PHE A 35 -9.04 0.75 6.72
C PHE A 35 -10.20 0.32 7.62
N GLU A 36 -11.39 0.15 7.05
CA GLU A 36 -12.58 -0.31 7.78
C GLU A 36 -12.89 -1.78 7.51
N SER A 37 -12.94 -2.17 6.24
CA SER A 37 -13.15 -3.55 5.81
C SER A 37 -12.67 -3.75 4.37
N TRP A 38 -12.42 -5.00 3.98
CA TRP A 38 -12.03 -5.33 2.61
C TRP A 38 -13.10 -4.92 1.60
N GLY A 39 -14.39 -5.12 1.91
CA GLY A 39 -15.50 -4.78 1.02
C GLY A 39 -15.68 -3.28 0.77
N ARG A 40 -15.17 -2.42 1.67
CA ARG A 40 -15.24 -0.95 1.53
C ARG A 40 -14.05 -0.35 0.76
N LEU A 41 -13.04 -1.14 0.42
CA LEU A 41 -11.94 -0.65 -0.40
C LEU A 41 -12.41 -0.32 -1.83
N PRO A 42 -11.80 0.70 -2.46
CA PRO A 42 -11.93 0.90 -3.90
C PRO A 42 -11.27 -0.26 -4.66
N ASP A 43 -11.47 -0.32 -5.97
CA ASP A 43 -10.96 -1.42 -6.78
C ASP A 43 -9.43 -1.49 -6.80
N LYS A 44 -8.74 -0.36 -6.66
CA LYS A 44 -7.28 -0.30 -6.56
C LYS A 44 -6.88 0.58 -5.39
N ALA A 45 -5.99 0.07 -4.54
CA ALA A 45 -5.48 0.83 -3.41
C ALA A 45 -4.03 0.46 -3.07
N LEU A 46 -3.22 1.46 -2.73
CA LEU A 46 -1.94 1.26 -2.07
C LEU A 46 -2.18 1.23 -0.56
N MET A 47 -1.85 0.13 0.10
CA MET A 47 -2.17 -0.09 1.51
C MET A 47 -0.93 -0.12 2.40
N ALA A 48 -1.05 0.48 3.59
CA ALA A 48 -0.06 0.35 4.64
C ALA A 48 -0.43 -0.82 5.57
N ILE A 49 0.38 -1.88 5.55
CA ILE A 49 0.24 -3.05 6.44
C ILE A 49 1.44 -3.17 7.38
N LYS A 50 1.32 -4.02 8.41
CA LYS A 50 2.44 -4.34 9.35
C LYS A 50 3.12 -3.08 9.89
N TRP A 51 2.31 -2.11 10.29
CA TRP A 51 2.81 -0.84 10.78
C TRP A 51 3.43 -1.01 12.19
N ARG A 52 4.52 -0.29 12.44
CA ARG A 52 5.22 -0.24 13.74
C ARG A 52 5.85 1.13 13.95
N LEU A 53 6.11 1.52 15.19
CA LEU A 53 6.90 2.72 15.49
C LEU A 53 8.37 2.31 15.71
N LYS A 54 9.29 3.01 15.04
CA LYS A 54 10.73 2.90 15.30
C LYS A 54 11.23 4.30 15.67
N GLN A 55 11.65 4.49 16.92
CA GLN A 55 12.07 5.80 17.44
C GLN A 55 11.03 6.91 17.19
N GLY A 56 9.74 6.62 17.42
CA GLY A 56 8.63 7.56 17.20
C GLY A 56 8.20 7.73 15.73
N LYS A 57 8.98 7.22 14.75
CA LYS A 57 8.62 7.28 13.33
C LYS A 57 7.81 6.06 12.91
N PRO A 58 6.64 6.21 12.25
CA PRO A 58 5.88 5.07 11.74
C PRO A 58 6.62 4.41 10.58
N PHE A 59 6.67 3.09 10.57
CA PHE A 59 7.15 2.27 9.47
C PHE A 59 6.07 1.28 9.10
N TRP A 60 5.74 1.18 7.82
CA TRP A 60 4.80 0.21 7.30
C TRP A 60 5.40 -0.51 6.09
N HIS A 61 4.78 -1.62 5.74
CA HIS A 61 5.05 -2.37 4.53
C HIS A 61 3.97 -2.06 3.51
N TRP A 62 4.36 -1.60 2.33
CA TRP A 62 3.44 -1.31 1.23
C TRP A 62 2.97 -2.59 0.56
N VAL A 63 1.68 -2.67 0.28
CA VAL A 63 1.09 -3.69 -0.59
C VAL A 63 0.07 -3.03 -1.53
N VAL A 64 -0.19 -3.67 -2.66
CA VAL A 64 -1.21 -3.20 -3.61
C VAL A 64 -2.44 -4.10 -3.49
N PHE A 65 -3.59 -3.51 -3.22
CA PHE A 65 -4.88 -4.17 -3.35
C PHE A 65 -5.42 -3.95 -4.77
N VAL A 66 -5.91 -5.02 -5.38
CA VAL A 66 -6.61 -4.98 -6.66
C VAL A 66 -7.87 -5.83 -6.54
N ARG A 67 -8.99 -5.30 -7.03
CA ARG A 67 -10.24 -6.01 -7.24
C ARG A 67 -10.65 -5.85 -8.70
N GLU A 68 -10.96 -6.98 -9.33
CA GLU A 68 -11.48 -7.04 -10.69
C GLU A 68 -12.69 -7.99 -10.68
N GLY A 69 -13.88 -7.44 -10.91
CA GLY A 69 -15.13 -8.19 -10.73
C GLY A 69 -15.29 -8.69 -9.29
N SER A 70 -15.49 -10.00 -9.13
CA SER A 70 -15.62 -10.65 -7.83
C SER A 70 -14.27 -11.06 -7.20
N GLU A 71 -13.17 -10.98 -7.95
CA GLU A 71 -11.86 -11.42 -7.48
C GLU A 71 -11.10 -10.26 -6.85
N ALA A 72 -10.58 -10.49 -5.64
CA ALA A 72 -9.74 -9.54 -4.94
C ALA A 72 -8.41 -10.20 -4.57
N VAL A 73 -7.32 -9.43 -4.65
CA VAL A 73 -5.98 -9.90 -4.32
C VAL A 73 -5.16 -8.78 -3.69
N VAL A 74 -4.25 -9.15 -2.79
CA VAL A 74 -3.18 -8.27 -2.31
C VAL A 74 -1.86 -8.71 -2.91
N LEU A 75 -1.19 -7.81 -3.63
CA LEU A 75 0.16 -7.99 -4.14
C LEU A 75 1.18 -7.52 -3.09
N ASP A 76 1.94 -8.46 -2.55
CA ASP A 76 2.91 -8.25 -1.46
C ASP A 76 4.32 -8.65 -1.94
N SER A 77 5.23 -7.67 -2.00
CA SER A 77 6.62 -7.85 -2.47
C SER A 77 7.54 -8.53 -1.43
N LYS A 78 7.01 -9.01 -0.29
CA LYS A 78 7.81 -9.68 0.74
C LYS A 78 8.45 -10.95 0.21
N LYS A 79 9.78 -10.94 0.10
CA LYS A 79 10.64 -12.04 -0.40
C LYS A 79 10.38 -13.43 0.22
N ALA A 80 9.95 -13.49 1.48
CA ALA A 80 9.69 -14.77 2.16
C ALA A 80 8.38 -15.45 1.75
N LEU A 81 7.54 -14.81 0.93
CA LEU A 81 6.31 -15.40 0.43
C LEU A 81 6.60 -16.36 -0.74
N LYS A 82 5.86 -17.47 -0.82
CA LYS A 82 5.91 -18.38 -1.97
C LYS A 82 5.38 -17.73 -3.25
N THR A 83 4.40 -16.85 -3.11
CA THR A 83 3.80 -16.05 -4.18
C THR A 83 3.53 -14.64 -3.66
N ASN A 84 3.66 -13.63 -4.53
CA ASN A 84 3.33 -12.25 -4.21
C ASN A 84 1.80 -12.00 -4.18
N ALA A 85 1.00 -12.86 -4.81
CA ALA A 85 -0.45 -12.76 -4.82
C ALA A 85 -1.06 -13.42 -3.57
N ARG A 86 -1.63 -12.61 -2.68
CA ARG A 86 -2.18 -13.04 -1.40
C ARG A 86 -3.70 -12.92 -1.37
N ARG A 87 -4.35 -14.00 -0.93
CA ARG A 87 -5.80 -14.09 -0.67
C ARG A 87 -6.13 -14.40 0.79
N ASP A 88 -5.11 -14.53 1.64
CA ASP A 88 -5.26 -14.79 3.08
C ASP A 88 -5.57 -13.51 3.87
N PHE A 89 -6.63 -12.80 3.46
CA PHE A 89 -7.03 -11.47 3.94
C PHE A 89 -7.12 -11.37 5.47
N GLY A 90 -7.58 -12.42 6.17
CA GLY A 90 -7.67 -12.44 7.63
C GLY A 90 -6.31 -12.27 8.34
N ARG A 91 -5.21 -12.62 7.67
CA ARG A 91 -3.82 -12.50 8.16
C ARG A 91 -3.17 -11.17 7.79
N ILE A 92 -3.80 -10.38 6.93
CA ILE A 92 -3.32 -9.06 6.52
C ILE A 92 -4.02 -8.05 7.42
N LYS A 93 -3.25 -7.17 8.07
CA LYS A 93 -3.75 -6.14 8.98
C LYS A 93 -3.37 -4.76 8.45
N PRO A 94 -4.20 -4.15 7.59
CA PRO A 94 -3.98 -2.81 7.11
C PRO A 94 -4.34 -1.77 8.17
N LYS A 95 -3.68 -0.61 8.11
CA LYS A 95 -4.02 0.55 8.95
C LYS A 95 -4.86 1.56 8.18
N TRP A 96 -4.43 1.87 6.96
CA TRP A 96 -5.04 2.83 6.06
C TRP A 96 -4.63 2.49 4.62
N TYR A 97 -5.26 3.15 3.67
CA TYR A 97 -4.98 3.00 2.26
C TYR A 97 -4.98 4.36 1.55
N ILE A 98 -4.41 4.37 0.35
CA ILE A 98 -4.49 5.45 -0.62
C ILE A 98 -5.19 4.86 -1.83
N GLU A 99 -6.32 5.43 -2.20
CA GLU A 99 -7.03 5.06 -3.44
C GLU A 99 -6.16 5.38 -4.66
N VAL A 100 -6.16 4.46 -5.62
CA VAL A 100 -5.49 4.60 -6.91
C VAL A 100 -6.56 4.68 -7.99
N THR A 101 -6.54 5.74 -8.79
CA THR A 101 -7.42 5.93 -9.94
C THR A 101 -6.58 5.99 -11.21
N ASN A 102 -7.01 5.31 -12.25
CA ASN A 102 -6.39 5.36 -13.57
C ASN A 102 -7.42 5.08 -14.65
#